data_AF-A0A0R0MHM4-F1
#
_entry.id   AF-A0A0R0MHM4-F1
#
_cell.length_a   1.000
_cell.length_b   1.000
_cell.length_c   1.000
_cell.angle_alpha   90.00
_cell.angle_beta   90.00
_cell.angle_gamma   90.00
#
_symmetry.space_group_name_H-M   'P 1'
#
loop_
_entity.id
_entity.type
_entity.pdbx_description
1 polymer ?
#
loop_
_entity_poly.entity_id
_entity_poly.type
_entity_poly.pdbx_seq_one_letter_code
_entity_poly.pdbx_strand_id
1 'polypeptide(L)'
;MDTSLILVKTDKGVEEIRSRSFGLPQALRALLIMADGSISMSNLLQRTAQLPLAQENIEWLVSEGFVESVRPGGRPASRPSPRDALIALSRELLGAEAPKVIERLKDVPESPAELQAAIERCHKFIKLTIDEKKAAQFLQAGRALLS
;
A
#
# COMPACT_ATOMS: atom_id res chain seq x y z
N MET A 1 20.32 -9.77 5.62
CA MET A 1 18.93 -9.35 5.88
C MET A 1 18.54 -9.72 7.30
N ASP A 2 17.73 -8.91 7.99
CA ASP A 2 17.18 -9.25 9.30
C ASP A 2 16.18 -10.41 9.18
N THR A 3 16.52 -11.58 9.71
CA THR A 3 15.67 -12.79 9.63
C THR A 3 14.44 -12.75 10.55
N SER A 4 14.34 -11.73 11.42
CA SER A 4 13.20 -11.49 12.32
C SER A 4 12.03 -10.77 11.62
N LEU A 5 12.22 -10.29 10.38
CA LEU A 5 11.18 -9.59 9.63
C LEU A 5 10.09 -10.56 9.17
N ILE A 6 8.84 -10.11 9.28
CA ILE A 6 7.65 -10.77 8.73
C ILE A 6 7.59 -10.55 7.23
N LEU A 7 7.32 -11.60 6.47
CA LEU A 7 7.17 -11.51 5.01
C LEU A 7 5.69 -11.40 4.65
N VAL A 8 5.31 -10.28 4.05
CA VAL A 8 3.94 -9.98 3.61
C VAL A 8 3.90 -9.87 2.09
N LYS A 9 2.91 -10.48 1.45
CA LYS A 9 2.69 -10.33 0.00
C LYS A 9 2.34 -8.89 -0.37
N THR A 10 2.96 -8.38 -1.42
CA THR A 10 2.58 -7.11 -2.06
C THR A 10 1.40 -7.31 -3.01
N ASP A 11 0.82 -6.24 -3.54
CA ASP A 11 -0.21 -6.31 -4.59
C ASP A 11 0.27 -7.09 -5.82
N LYS A 12 1.55 -6.91 -6.20
CA LYS A 12 2.20 -7.68 -7.28
C LYS A 12 2.24 -9.18 -6.95
N GLY A 13 2.52 -9.53 -5.70
CA GLY A 13 2.48 -10.91 -5.22
C GLY A 13 1.07 -11.52 -5.21
N VAL A 14 0.07 -10.76 -4.79
CA VAL A 14 -1.33 -11.19 -4.80
C VAL A 14 -1.84 -11.38 -6.23
N GLU A 15 -1.51 -10.45 -7.13
CA GLU A 15 -1.87 -10.54 -8.56
C GLU A 15 -1.24 -11.77 -9.19
N GLU A 16 0.05 -12.06 -8.97
CA GLU A 16 0.66 -13.29 -9.46
C GLU A 16 -0.10 -14.55 -8.98
N ILE A 17 -0.48 -14.59 -7.70
CA ILE A 17 -1.21 -15.74 -7.17
C ILE A 17 -2.56 -15.91 -7.88
N ARG A 18 -3.27 -14.81 -8.12
CA ARG A 18 -4.60 -14.79 -8.73
C ARG A 18 -4.57 -15.11 -10.22
N SER A 19 -3.74 -14.42 -10.99
CA SER A 19 -3.81 -14.38 -12.46
C SER A 19 -2.56 -14.94 -13.17
N ARG A 20 -1.47 -15.24 -12.45
CA ARG A 20 -0.18 -15.66 -13.02
C ARG A 20 0.39 -14.68 -14.05
N SER A 21 0.11 -13.38 -13.88
CA SER A 21 0.47 -12.34 -14.85
C SER A 21 1.98 -12.12 -15.04
N PHE A 22 2.81 -12.53 -14.09
CA PHE A 22 4.26 -12.30 -14.09
C PHE A 22 5.08 -13.56 -14.34
N GLY A 23 4.44 -14.72 -14.51
CA GLY A 23 5.11 -15.96 -14.94
C GLY A 23 6.09 -16.52 -13.90
N LEU A 24 5.78 -16.38 -12.61
CA LEU A 24 6.66 -16.85 -11.55
C LEU A 24 6.81 -18.39 -11.60
N PRO A 25 8.05 -18.91 -11.51
CA PRO A 25 8.29 -20.34 -11.39
C PRO A 25 7.51 -20.94 -10.22
N GLN A 26 7.05 -22.19 -10.38
CA GLN A 26 6.17 -22.86 -9.41
C GLN A 26 6.77 -22.90 -7.99
N ALA A 27 8.09 -23.06 -7.87
CA ALA A 27 8.80 -23.04 -6.60
C ALA A 27 8.71 -21.67 -5.89
N LEU A 28 8.97 -20.58 -6.61
CA LEU A 28 8.86 -19.22 -6.09
C LEU A 28 7.41 -18.86 -5.75
N ARG A 29 6.45 -19.31 -6.56
CA ARG A 29 5.02 -19.14 -6.27
C ARG A 29 4.61 -19.89 -4.98
N ALA A 30 5.13 -21.08 -4.74
CA ALA A 30 4.87 -21.80 -3.50
C ALA A 30 5.39 -21.03 -2.27
N LEU A 31 6.60 -20.45 -2.37
CA LEU A 31 7.16 -19.57 -1.34
C LEU A 31 6.30 -18.32 -1.11
N LEU A 32 5.84 -17.69 -2.19
CA LEU A 32 4.95 -16.53 -2.15
C LEU A 32 3.60 -16.83 -1.48
N ILE A 33 3.03 -18.01 -1.75
CA ILE A 33 1.79 -18.46 -1.09
C ILE A 33 2.01 -18.57 0.42
N MET A 34 3.15 -19.14 0.85
CA MET A 34 3.48 -19.32 2.27
C MET A 34 3.75 -18.01 3.02
N ALA A 35 4.20 -16.96 2.34
CA ALA A 35 4.38 -15.63 2.94
C ALA A 35 3.02 -14.91 3.12
N ASP A 36 2.20 -15.33 4.09
CA ASP A 36 0.87 -14.74 4.34
C ASP A 36 0.88 -13.47 5.20
N GLY A 37 2.04 -13.01 5.64
CA GLY A 37 2.17 -11.92 6.60
C GLY A 37 2.03 -12.36 8.06
N SER A 38 1.93 -13.66 8.34
CA SER A 38 1.92 -14.21 9.71
C SER A 38 3.25 -14.85 10.11
N ILE A 39 4.18 -15.04 9.18
CA ILE A 39 5.45 -15.75 9.41
C ILE A 39 6.67 -14.86 9.13
N SER A 40 7.71 -15.03 9.96
CA SER A 40 9.00 -14.39 9.76
C SER A 40 9.84 -15.07 8.68
N MET A 41 10.81 -14.37 8.13
CA MET A 41 11.79 -14.90 7.18
C MET A 41 12.51 -16.13 7.74
N SER A 42 12.92 -16.09 9.00
CA SER A 42 13.49 -17.24 9.71
C SER A 42 12.53 -18.44 9.78
N ASN A 43 11.24 -18.21 10.07
CA ASN A 43 10.26 -19.29 10.14
C ASN A 43 9.94 -19.86 8.75
N LEU A 44 9.85 -19.00 7.72
CA LEU A 44 9.66 -19.40 6.34
C LEU A 44 10.85 -20.26 5.87
N LEU A 45 12.09 -19.82 6.11
CA LEU A 45 13.31 -20.57 5.82
C LEU A 45 13.35 -21.93 6.52
N GLN A 46 12.91 -21.99 7.78
CA GLN A 46 12.85 -23.25 8.51
C GLN A 46 11.82 -24.22 7.92
N ARG A 47 10.66 -23.72 7.48
CA ARG A 47 9.61 -24.51 6.81
C ARG A 47 10.04 -24.97 5.42
N THR A 48 10.90 -24.20 4.77
CA THR A 48 11.38 -24.44 3.40
C THR A 48 12.81 -24.95 3.37
N ALA A 49 13.36 -25.37 4.52
CA ALA A 49 14.74 -25.86 4.64
C ALA A 49 15.05 -27.06 3.74
N GLN A 50 14.01 -27.77 3.30
CA GLN A 50 14.09 -28.93 2.42
C GLN A 50 14.10 -28.56 0.94
N LEU A 51 13.84 -27.28 0.62
CA LEU A 51 13.86 -26.75 -0.74
C LEU A 51 15.26 -26.20 -1.05
N PRO A 52 15.87 -26.59 -2.18
CA PRO A 52 17.13 -26.00 -2.62
C PRO A 52 16.94 -24.51 -2.92
N LEU A 53 17.95 -23.70 -2.58
CA LEU A 53 17.97 -22.26 -2.84
C LEU A 53 16.80 -21.49 -2.21
N ALA A 54 16.16 -22.02 -1.17
CA ALA A 54 15.00 -21.38 -0.52
C ALA A 54 15.30 -19.95 -0.09
N GLN A 55 16.50 -19.72 0.45
CA GLN A 55 16.93 -18.39 0.87
C GLN A 55 17.08 -17.43 -0.30
N GLU A 56 17.83 -17.82 -1.34
CA GLU A 56 18.03 -17.01 -2.54
C GLU A 56 16.69 -16.69 -3.23
N ASN A 57 15.78 -17.66 -3.26
CA ASN A 57 14.45 -17.49 -3.83
C ASN A 57 13.58 -16.49 -3.04
N ILE A 58 13.65 -16.52 -1.70
CA ILE A 58 12.94 -15.55 -0.85
C ILE A 58 13.54 -14.16 -1.03
N GLU A 59 14.88 -14.05 -1.04
CA GLU A 59 15.58 -12.78 -1.28
C GLU A 59 15.24 -12.20 -2.66
N TRP A 60 15.13 -13.06 -3.68
CA TRP A 60 14.69 -12.68 -5.02
C TRP A 60 13.25 -12.16 -5.03
N LEU A 61 12.31 -12.84 -4.36
CA LEU A 61 10.92 -12.38 -4.27
C LEU A 61 10.81 -11.00 -3.58
N VAL A 62 11.66 -10.73 -2.60
CA VAL A 62 11.73 -9.42 -1.93
C VAL A 62 12.33 -8.37 -2.87
N SER A 63 13.44 -8.69 -3.53
CA SER A 63 14.09 -7.80 -4.50
C SER A 63 13.18 -7.43 -5.67
N GLU A 64 12.39 -8.38 -6.16
CA GLU A 64 11.47 -8.19 -7.28
C GLU A 64 10.12 -7.58 -6.87
N GLY A 65 9.93 -7.31 -5.57
CA GLY A 65 8.76 -6.64 -5.04
C GLY A 65 7.49 -7.51 -4.99
N PHE A 66 7.61 -8.84 -4.95
CA PHE A 66 6.48 -9.75 -4.73
C PHE A 66 6.14 -9.92 -3.23
N VAL A 67 7.14 -9.74 -2.35
CA VAL A 67 7.00 -9.74 -0.89
C VAL A 67 7.72 -8.53 -0.30
N GLU A 68 7.17 -8.00 0.78
CA GLU A 68 7.82 -6.97 1.61
C GLU A 68 8.19 -7.55 2.98
N SER A 69 9.30 -7.08 3.53
CA SER A 69 9.78 -7.46 4.86
C SER A 69 9.39 -6.39 5.88
N VAL A 70 8.47 -6.73 6.79
CA VAL A 70 7.90 -5.82 7.79
C VAL A 70 8.39 -6.21 9.18
N ARG A 71 8.74 -5.24 10.03
CA ARG A 71 9.05 -5.55 11.43
C ARG A 71 7.77 -6.02 12.16
N PRO A 72 7.83 -7.07 13.01
CA PRO A 72 6.71 -7.41 13.87
C PRO A 72 6.34 -6.18 14.74
N GLY A 73 5.11 -5.68 14.58
CA GLY A 73 4.63 -4.45 15.22
C GLY A 73 4.63 -3.19 14.33
N GLY A 74 5.23 -3.26 13.14
CA GLY A 74 5.01 -2.28 12.08
C GLY A 74 3.79 -2.68 11.27
N ARG A 75 2.80 -1.79 11.13
CA ARG A 75 1.75 -1.95 10.11
C ARG A 75 2.41 -2.20 8.74
N PRO A 76 1.85 -3.08 7.89
CA PRO A 76 2.38 -3.29 6.55
C PRO A 76 2.45 -1.94 5.85
N ALA A 77 3.63 -1.61 5.31
CA ALA A 77 3.82 -0.40 4.55
C ALA A 77 3.44 -0.68 3.10
N SER A 78 2.19 -1.10 2.89
CA SER A 78 1.52 -0.78 1.63
C SER A 78 1.64 0.73 1.52
N ARG A 79 2.43 1.22 0.56
CA ARG A 79 2.46 2.65 0.28
C ARG A 79 1.00 3.06 0.14
N PRO A 80 0.49 3.96 0.99
CA PRO A 80 -0.92 4.30 0.92
C PRO A 80 -1.15 4.77 -0.51
N SER A 81 -2.11 4.16 -1.20
CA SER A 81 -2.56 4.68 -2.50
C SER A 81 -2.76 6.18 -2.33
N PRO A 82 -2.44 7.01 -3.34
CA PRO A 82 -2.59 8.46 -3.22
C PRO A 82 -4.00 8.85 -2.72
N ARG A 83 -5.01 8.04 -3.03
CA ARG A 83 -6.35 8.11 -2.45
C ARG A 83 -6.41 7.86 -0.94
N ASP A 84 -5.78 6.81 -0.44
CA ASP A 84 -5.76 6.49 1.00
C ASP A 84 -4.99 7.56 1.79
N ALA A 85 -3.90 8.08 1.20
CA ALA A 85 -3.16 9.22 1.74
C ALA A 85 -4.04 10.50 1.79
N LEU A 86 -4.84 10.76 0.75
CA LEU A 86 -5.82 11.86 0.75
C LEU A 86 -6.94 11.67 1.79
N ILE A 87 -7.40 10.43 2.02
CA ILE A 87 -8.39 10.11 3.05
C ILE A 87 -7.81 10.35 4.44
N ALA A 88 -6.58 9.91 4.70
CA ALA A 88 -5.87 10.15 5.95
C ALA A 88 -5.67 11.65 6.20
N LEU A 89 -5.20 12.39 5.18
CA LEU A 89 -5.06 13.84 5.21
C LEU A 89 -6.38 14.54 5.50
N SER A 90 -7.48 14.07 4.89
CA SER A 90 -8.82 14.62 5.13
C SER A 90 -9.23 14.48 6.59
N ARG A 91 -8.97 13.31 7.21
CA ARG A 91 -9.25 13.07 8.64
C ARG A 91 -8.44 13.99 9.53
N GLU A 92 -7.16 14.17 9.21
CA GLU A 92 -6.25 15.00 9.99
C GLU A 92 -6.60 16.49 9.92
N LEU A 93 -6.86 17.02 8.72
CA LEU A 93 -7.15 18.44 8.53
C LEU A 93 -8.59 18.84 8.94
N LEU A 94 -9.57 18.00 8.58
CA LEU A 94 -10.99 18.36 8.68
C LEU A 94 -11.67 17.79 9.94
N GLY A 95 -11.09 16.77 10.58
CA GLY A 95 -11.64 16.17 11.79
C GLY A 95 -13.08 15.68 11.60
N ALA A 96 -14.03 16.29 12.30
CA ALA A 96 -15.45 15.91 12.27
C ALA A 96 -16.10 16.05 10.88
N GLU A 97 -15.57 16.91 10.00
CA GLU A 97 -16.11 17.14 8.66
C GLU A 97 -15.45 16.27 7.58
N ALA A 98 -14.41 15.52 7.95
CA ALA A 98 -13.69 14.62 7.06
C ALA A 98 -14.59 13.59 6.34
N PRO A 99 -15.63 12.99 6.97
CA PRO A 99 -16.47 11.99 6.30
C PRO A 99 -17.08 12.49 4.98
N LYS A 100 -17.48 13.76 4.91
CA LYS A 100 -18.09 14.37 3.70
C LYS A 100 -17.12 14.47 2.53
N VAL A 101 -15.83 14.62 2.83
CA VAL A 101 -14.74 14.68 1.83
C VAL A 101 -14.28 13.27 1.47
N ILE A 102 -14.17 12.39 2.46
CA ILE A 102 -13.81 10.98 2.26
C ILE A 102 -14.81 10.27 1.35
N GLU A 103 -16.11 10.47 1.56
CA GLU A 103 -17.18 9.94 0.69
C GLU A 103 -16.94 10.34 -0.77
N ARG A 104 -16.59 11.61 -1.01
CA ARG A 104 -16.30 12.09 -2.37
C ARG A 104 -15.03 11.52 -2.97
N LEU A 105 -14.04 11.18 -2.16
CA LEU A 105 -12.79 10.57 -2.59
C LEU A 105 -12.93 9.06 -2.79
N LYS A 106 -13.98 8.42 -2.25
CA LYS A 106 -14.17 6.97 -2.34
C LYS A 106 -14.59 6.48 -3.73
N ASP A 107 -15.28 7.30 -4.48
CA ASP A 107 -15.75 6.92 -5.83
C ASP A 107 -14.81 7.43 -6.94
N VAL A 108 -13.70 8.07 -6.56
CA VAL A 108 -12.76 8.64 -7.52
C VAL A 108 -11.78 7.55 -8.01
N PRO A 109 -11.62 7.40 -9.34
CA PRO A 109 -10.62 6.50 -9.91
C PRO A 109 -9.21 6.88 -9.46
N GLU A 110 -8.32 5.90 -9.27
CA GLU A 110 -6.92 6.11 -8.86
C GLU A 110 -6.03 6.70 -9.97
N SER A 111 -6.63 7.31 -10.99
CA SER A 111 -5.91 7.99 -12.06
C SER A 111 -5.47 9.39 -11.60
N PRO A 112 -4.22 9.81 -11.88
CA PRO A 112 -3.68 11.07 -11.38
C PRO A 112 -4.52 12.30 -11.79
N ALA A 113 -5.05 12.32 -13.03
CA ALA A 113 -5.94 13.37 -13.50
C ALA A 113 -7.26 13.44 -12.72
N GLU A 114 -7.86 12.29 -12.41
CA GLU A 114 -9.13 12.19 -11.67
C GLU A 114 -8.94 12.55 -10.19
N LEU A 115 -7.84 12.09 -9.58
CA LEU A 115 -7.46 12.45 -8.21
C LEU A 115 -7.22 13.95 -8.09
N GLN A 116 -6.56 14.57 -9.09
CA GLN A 116 -6.35 16.01 -9.10
C GLN A 116 -7.66 16.79 -9.23
N ALA A 117 -8.55 16.37 -10.12
CA ALA A 117 -9.89 16.95 -10.23
C ALA A 117 -10.70 16.78 -8.93
N ALA A 118 -10.57 15.65 -8.24
CA ALA A 118 -11.21 15.41 -6.96
C ALA A 118 -10.65 16.31 -5.85
N ILE A 119 -9.33 16.53 -5.80
CA ILE A 119 -8.69 17.46 -4.86
C ILE A 119 -9.25 18.87 -5.06
N GLU A 120 -9.37 19.35 -6.30
CA GLU A 120 -9.92 20.68 -6.59
C GLU A 120 -11.39 20.82 -6.21
N ARG A 121 -12.21 19.78 -6.44
CA ARG A 121 -13.60 19.73 -5.99
C ARG A 121 -13.70 19.77 -4.47
N CYS A 122 -12.87 18.99 -3.78
CA CYS A 122 -12.82 18.98 -2.32
C CYS A 122 -12.33 20.31 -1.76
N HIS A 123 -11.32 20.94 -2.37
CA HIS A 123 -10.86 22.28 -2.02
C HIS A 123 -11.99 23.32 -2.10
N LYS A 124 -12.74 23.37 -3.21
CA LYS A 124 -13.88 24.28 -3.35
C LYS A 124 -14.94 24.03 -2.28
N PHE A 125 -15.23 22.76 -2.00
CA PHE A 125 -16.18 22.38 -0.96
C PHE A 125 -15.69 22.86 0.42
N ILE A 126 -14.48 22.50 0.83
CA ILE A 126 -13.90 22.85 2.14
C ILE A 126 -13.84 24.37 2.31
N LYS A 127 -13.45 25.11 1.26
CA LYS A 127 -13.40 26.57 1.28
C LYS A 127 -14.78 27.21 1.51
N LEU A 128 -15.84 26.61 0.96
CA LEU A 128 -17.21 27.14 1.06
C LEU A 128 -17.94 26.70 2.32
N THR A 129 -17.63 25.51 2.86
CA THR A 129 -18.41 24.91 3.96
C THR A 129 -17.67 24.85 5.29
N ILE A 130 -16.32 24.85 5.29
CA ILE A 130 -15.50 24.58 6.46
C ILE A 130 -14.61 25.78 6.79
N ASP A 131 -13.54 25.96 6.03
CA ASP A 131 -12.52 26.98 6.27
C ASP A 131 -11.56 27.11 5.06
N GLU A 132 -11.23 28.35 4.68
CA GLU A 132 -10.36 28.64 3.54
C GLU A 132 -8.90 28.21 3.76
N LYS A 133 -8.36 28.32 4.98
CA LYS A 133 -6.98 27.92 5.28
C LYS A 133 -6.83 26.40 5.21
N LYS A 134 -7.79 25.66 5.77
CA LYS A 134 -7.82 24.20 5.69
C LYS A 134 -7.96 23.73 4.25
N ALA A 135 -8.73 24.43 3.44
CA ALA A 135 -8.86 24.13 2.02
C ALA A 135 -7.50 24.25 1.31
N ALA A 136 -6.78 25.35 1.52
CA ALA A 136 -5.47 25.57 0.90
C ALA A 136 -4.45 24.49 1.33
N GLN A 137 -4.43 24.12 2.62
CA GLN A 137 -3.58 23.04 3.13
C GLN A 137 -3.91 21.69 2.48
N PHE A 138 -5.20 21.36 2.33
CA PHE A 138 -5.63 20.14 1.67
C PHE A 138 -5.19 20.09 0.21
N LEU A 139 -5.33 21.20 -0.53
CA LEU A 139 -4.91 21.29 -1.93
C LEU A 139 -3.40 21.16 -2.08
N GLN A 140 -2.62 21.83 -1.23
CA GLN A 140 -1.16 21.78 -1.25
C GLN A 140 -0.65 20.38 -0.95
N ALA A 141 -1.12 19.76 0.14
CA ALA A 141 -0.71 18.42 0.52
C ALA A 141 -1.21 17.37 -0.49
N GLY A 142 -2.41 17.53 -1.05
CA GLY A 142 -2.92 16.67 -2.11
C GLY A 142 -2.09 16.73 -3.40
N ARG A 143 -1.63 17.91 -3.80
CA ARG A 143 -0.73 18.06 -4.95
C ARG A 143 0.66 17.46 -4.69
N ALA A 144 1.18 17.61 -3.48
CA ALA A 144 2.45 16.99 -3.10
C ALA A 144 2.39 15.45 -3.13
N LEU A 145 1.22 14.86 -2.87
CA LEU A 145 0.99 13.42 -2.99
C LEU A 145 0.90 12.91 -4.43
N LEU A 146 0.63 13.80 -5.40
CA LEU A 146 0.52 13.48 -6.83
C LEU A 146 1.76 13.92 -7.65
N SER A 147 2.76 14.51 -6.98
CA SER A 147 3.99 15.04 -7.60
C SER A 147 5.05 13.97 -7.84
#